data_AF-O05720-F1
#
_entry.id   AF-O05720-F1
#
_cell.length_a   1.000
_cell.length_b   1.000
_cell.length_c   1.000
_cell.angle_alpha   90.00
_cell.angle_beta   90.00
_cell.angle_gamma   90.00
#
_symmetry.space_group_name_H-M   'P 1'
#
loop_
_entity.id
_entity.type
_entity.pdbx_description
1 polymer ?
#
loop_
_entity_poly.entity_id
_entity_poly.type
_entity_poly.pdbx_seq_one_letter_code
_entity_poly.pdbx_strand_id
1 'polypeptide(L)'
;KLVTNEFVAMMDLSKISNSLSPRTVGIISVFLVSFANFSSIGIISGAVKGLNEEQGNVVARFGLKLLYGATLVSILSAIIVSIML
;
A
#
# COMPACT_ATOMS: atom_id res chain seq x y z
N LYS A 1 -2.81 -7.06 2.57
CA LYS A 1 -2.30 -5.67 2.49
C LYS A 1 -3.35 -4.64 2.84
N LEU A 2 -4.39 -4.41 2.03
CA LEU A 2 -5.37 -3.33 2.26
C LEU A 2 -6.11 -3.43 3.61
N VAL A 3 -6.53 -4.65 3.97
CA VAL A 3 -7.28 -4.95 5.21
C VAL A 3 -6.37 -5.05 6.44
N THR A 4 -5.18 -5.64 6.28
CA THR A 4 -4.20 -5.84 7.36
C THR A 4 -3.09 -4.80 7.26
N ASN A 5 -1.97 -5.16 6.63
CA ASN A 5 -0.88 -4.29 6.23
C ASN A 5 0.03 -5.05 5.24
N GLU A 6 1.06 -4.36 4.77
CA GLU A 6 2.09 -4.86 3.87
C GLU A 6 2.97 -5.95 4.50
N PHE A 7 3.30 -5.87 5.79
CA PHE A 7 4.15 -6.86 6.48
C PHE A 7 3.48 -8.23 6.56
N VAL A 8 2.20 -8.27 6.95
CA VAL A 8 1.40 -9.51 6.99
C VAL A 8 1.32 -10.12 5.59
N ALA A 9 1.08 -9.30 4.57
CA ALA A 9 1.00 -9.79 3.19
C ALA A 9 2.34 -10.32 2.66
N MET A 10 3.47 -9.69 3.04
CA MET A 10 4.81 -10.17 2.68
C MET A 10 5.14 -11.50 3.36
N MET A 11 4.71 -11.72 4.61
CA MET A 11 4.86 -13.02 5.27
C MET A 11 4.10 -14.11 4.53
N ASP A 12 2.88 -13.83 4.08
CA ASP A 12 2.08 -14.81 3.32
C ASP A 12 2.68 -15.08 1.94
N LEU A 13 3.21 -14.06 1.24
CA LEU A 13 3.97 -14.25 0.00
C LEU A 13 5.20 -15.13 0.23
N SER A 14 5.93 -14.92 1.33
CA SER A 14 7.12 -15.71 1.67
C SER A 14 6.81 -17.20 1.87
N LYS A 15 5.60 -17.56 2.30
CA LYS A 15 5.19 -18.97 2.46
C LYS A 15 4.97 -19.67 1.13
N ILE A 16 4.56 -18.94 0.11
CA ILE A 16 4.20 -19.49 -1.22
C ILE A 16 5.25 -19.19 -2.30
N SER A 17 6.27 -18.39 -1.99
CA SER A 17 7.24 -17.88 -2.97
C SER A 17 7.96 -18.98 -3.75
N ASN A 18 8.24 -20.11 -3.10
CA ASN A 18 8.89 -21.28 -3.73
C ASN A 18 8.03 -21.93 -4.83
N SER A 19 6.71 -21.69 -4.83
CA SER A 19 5.78 -22.20 -5.84
C SER A 19 5.53 -21.23 -7.01
N LEU A 20 6.14 -20.04 -6.97
CA LEU A 20 5.93 -18.97 -7.94
C LEU A 20 7.20 -18.73 -8.75
N SER A 21 7.05 -18.19 -9.96
CA SER A 21 8.21 -17.77 -10.75
C SER A 21 8.93 -16.58 -10.08
N PRO A 22 10.26 -16.44 -10.24
CA PRO A 22 11.01 -15.29 -9.72
C PRO A 22 10.42 -13.94 -10.17
N ARG A 23 9.94 -13.90 -11.43
CA ARG A 23 9.24 -12.74 -12.01
C ARG A 23 7.97 -12.40 -11.24
N THR A 24 7.11 -13.39 -10.97
CA THR A 24 5.88 -13.21 -10.18
C THR A 24 6.18 -12.72 -8.77
N VAL A 25 7.18 -13.30 -8.11
CA VAL A 25 7.61 -12.88 -6.78
C VAL A 25 8.06 -11.42 -6.80
N GLY A 26 8.86 -11.00 -7.79
CA GLY A 26 9.29 -9.61 -7.95
C GLY A 26 8.12 -8.64 -8.11
N ILE A 27 7.17 -8.95 -9.00
CA ILE A 27 5.98 -8.10 -9.25
C ILE A 27 5.12 -7.96 -7.99
N ILE A 28 4.80 -9.08 -7.33
CA ILE A 28 3.96 -9.06 -6.12
C ILE A 28 4.69 -8.34 -4.98
N SER A 29 5.99 -8.56 -4.80
CA SER A 29 6.77 -7.87 -3.77
C SER A 29 6.71 -6.36 -3.94
N VAL A 30 6.87 -5.86 -5.17
CA VAL A 30 6.79 -4.41 -5.45
C VAL A 30 5.38 -3.87 -5.24
N PHE A 31 4.35 -4.60 -5.64
CA PHE A 31 2.96 -4.24 -5.32
C PHE A 31 2.73 -4.17 -3.80
N LEU A 32 3.34 -5.09 -3.03
CA LEU A 32 3.17 -5.19 -1.59
C LEU A 32 3.95 -4.12 -0.82
N VAL A 33 5.12 -3.69 -1.27
CA VAL A 33 5.91 -2.60 -0.66
C VAL A 33 5.29 -1.24 -0.97
N SER A 34 4.19 -0.91 -0.28
CA SER A 34 3.65 0.45 -0.22
C SER A 34 2.75 0.58 1.00
N PHE A 35 2.60 1.80 1.52
CA PHE A 35 1.76 2.10 2.67
C PHE A 35 0.26 2.29 2.32
N ALA A 36 -0.21 1.74 1.20
CA ALA A 36 -1.64 1.79 0.86
C ALA A 36 -2.43 0.76 1.67
N ASN A 37 -2.97 1.14 2.84
CA ASN A 37 -3.89 0.34 3.66
C ASN A 37 -4.82 1.26 4.48
N PHE A 38 -5.88 0.71 5.09
CA PHE A 38 -6.83 1.51 5.89
C PHE A 38 -6.18 2.18 7.10
N SER A 39 -5.23 1.52 7.76
CA SER A 39 -4.49 2.06 8.90
C SER A 39 -3.72 3.33 8.54
N SER A 40 -3.17 3.41 7.33
CA SER A 40 -2.44 4.59 6.83
C SER A 40 -3.31 5.84 6.74
N ILE A 41 -4.62 5.72 6.51
CA ILE A 41 -5.54 6.87 6.56
C ILE A 41 -5.54 7.47 7.97
N GLY A 42 -5.64 6.62 9.00
CA GLY A 42 -5.62 7.03 10.40
C GLY A 42 -4.27 7.64 10.80
N ILE A 43 -3.16 7.04 10.37
CA ILE A 43 -1.80 7.56 10.63
C ILE A 43 -1.63 8.96 10.02
N ILE A 44 -1.97 9.14 8.74
CA ILE A 44 -1.79 10.42 8.03
C ILE A 44 -2.76 11.47 8.59
N SER A 45 -4.03 11.13 8.78
CA SER A 45 -5.00 12.05 9.38
C SER A 45 -4.58 12.46 10.79
N GLY A 46 -4.13 11.52 11.63
CA GLY A 46 -3.64 11.80 12.98
C GLY A 46 -2.40 12.71 12.99
N ALA A 47 -1.43 12.44 12.12
CA ALA A 47 -0.23 13.26 11.98
C ALA A 47 -0.57 14.69 11.54
N VAL A 48 -1.45 14.85 10.54
CA VAL A 48 -1.90 16.17 10.08
C VAL A 48 -2.72 16.87 11.16
N LYS A 49 -3.60 16.14 11.87
CA LYS A 49 -4.41 16.68 12.97
C LYS A 49 -3.55 17.22 14.11
N GLY A 50 -2.43 16.56 14.41
CA GLY A 50 -1.45 17.02 15.40
C GLY A 50 -0.76 18.33 15.04
N LEU A 51 -0.72 18.71 13.75
CA LEU A 51 -0.20 19.99 13.27
C LEU A 51 -1.31 21.03 13.09
N ASN A 52 -2.46 20.61 12.57
CA ASN A 52 -3.63 21.43 12.35
C ASN A 52 -4.90 20.56 12.33
N GLU A 53 -5.79 20.82 13.27
CA GLU A 53 -7.01 20.02 13.44
C GLU A 53 -7.95 20.06 12.23
N GLU A 54 -8.15 21.25 11.65
CA GLU A 54 -9.04 21.44 10.49
C GLU A 54 -8.53 20.65 9.28
N GLN A 55 -7.23 20.74 8.99
CA GLN A 55 -6.61 19.99 7.88
C GLN A 55 -6.64 18.48 8.14
N GLY A 56 -6.48 18.04 9.39
CA GLY A 56 -6.60 16.63 9.76
C GLY A 56 -7.99 16.05 9.44
N ASN A 57 -9.04 16.84 9.67
CA ASN A 57 -10.42 16.48 9.34
C ASN A 57 -10.67 16.45 7.83
N VAL A 58 -10.09 17.39 7.08
CA VAL A 58 -10.11 17.37 5.61
C VAL A 58 -9.46 16.08 5.10
N VAL A 59 -8.27 15.74 5.58
CA VAL A 59 -7.56 14.52 5.18
C VAL A 59 -8.39 13.27 5.49
N ALA A 60 -8.99 13.17 6.67
CA ALA A 60 -9.87 12.06 7.03
C ALA A 60 -11.04 11.90 6.04
N ARG A 61 -11.68 13.03 5.66
CA ARG A 61 -12.80 13.04 4.72
C ARG A 61 -12.42 12.53 3.33
N PHE A 62 -11.18 12.75 2.90
CA PHE A 62 -10.64 12.26 1.63
C PHE A 62 -9.91 10.92 1.75
N GLY A 63 -9.88 10.29 2.92
CA GLY A 63 -9.10 9.09 3.22
C GLY A 63 -9.28 7.94 2.23
N LEU A 64 -10.52 7.62 1.83
CA LEU A 64 -10.79 6.56 0.86
C LEU A 64 -10.24 6.90 -0.54
N LYS A 65 -10.30 8.17 -0.96
CA LYS A 65 -9.73 8.62 -2.24
C LYS A 65 -8.20 8.58 -2.19
N LEU A 66 -7.59 8.93 -1.06
CA LEU A 66 -6.15 8.80 -0.84
C LEU A 66 -5.71 7.33 -0.91
N LEU A 67 -6.43 6.42 -0.24
CA LEU A 67 -6.16 4.98 -0.30
C LEU A 67 -6.29 4.43 -1.72
N TYR A 68 -7.33 4.83 -2.44
CA TYR A 68 -7.53 4.45 -3.84
C TYR A 68 -6.36 4.91 -4.71
N GLY A 69 -5.96 6.19 -4.63
CA GLY A 69 -4.82 6.72 -5.36
C GLY A 69 -3.51 6.00 -5.02
N ALA A 70 -3.23 5.76 -3.74
CA ALA A 70 -2.04 5.03 -3.31
C ALA A 70 -2.04 3.56 -3.81
N THR A 71 -3.21 2.94 -3.88
CA THR A 71 -3.36 1.58 -4.45
C THR A 71 -3.06 1.58 -5.95
N LEU A 72 -3.59 2.55 -6.69
CA LEU A 72 -3.30 2.69 -8.13
C LEU A 72 -1.81 2.90 -8.39
N VAL A 73 -1.12 3.72 -7.59
CA VAL A 73 0.33 3.91 -7.69
C VAL A 73 1.06 2.58 -7.47
N SER A 74 0.61 1.77 -6.51
CA SER A 74 1.20 0.44 -6.23
C SER A 74 1.01 -0.52 -7.42
N ILE A 75 -0.16 -0.49 -8.06
CA ILE A 75 -0.43 -1.27 -9.27
C ILE A 75 0.48 -0.80 -10.41
N LEU A 76 0.59 0.53 -10.62
CA LEU A 76 1.44 1.11 -11.65
C LEU A 76 2.91 0.70 -11.47
N SER A 77 3.45 0.77 -10.25
CA SER A 77 4.82 0.32 -9.96
C SER A 77 5.02 -1.16 -10.27
N ALA A 78 4.03 -2.01 -9.94
CA ALA A 78 4.09 -3.44 -10.25
C ALA A 78 4.04 -3.70 -11.76
N ILE A 79 3.24 -2.94 -12.52
CA ILE A 79 3.21 -3.00 -13.99
C ILE A 79 4.57 -2.62 -14.58
N ILE A 80 5.17 -1.52 -14.11
CA ILE A 80 6.50 -1.09 -14.56
C ILE A 80 7.52 -2.20 -14.33
N VAL A 81 7.53 -2.80 -13.13
CA VAL A 81 8.44 -3.90 -12.81
C VAL A 81 8.17 -5.14 -13.65
N SER A 82 6.91 -5.44 -13.97
CA SER A 82 6.58 -6.49 -14.93
C SER A 82 7.15 -6.21 -16.32
N ILE A 83 7.27 -4.95 -16.76
CA ILE A 83 7.86 -4.64 -18.07
C ILE A 83 9.39 -4.77 -18.03
N MET A 84 10.01 -4.50 -16.88
CA MET A 84 11.48 -4.48 -16.75
C MET A 84 12.11 -5.85 -16.41
N LEU A 85 11.40 -6.69 -15.66
CA LEU A 85 11.76 -8.10 -15.41
C LEU A 85 11.32 -8.99 -16.58
#